data_AF-E4Z0B9-F1
#
_entry.id   AF-E4Z0B9-F1
#
_cell.length_a   1.000
_cell.length_b   1.000
_cell.length_c   1.000
_cell.angle_alpha   90.00
_cell.angle_beta   90.00
_cell.angle_gamma   90.00
#
_symmetry.space_group_name_H-M   'P 1'
#
loop_
_entity.id
_entity.type
_entity.pdbx_description
1 polymer ?
#
loop_
_entity_poly.entity_id
_entity_poly.type
_entity_poly.pdbx_seq_one_letter_code
_entity_poly.pdbx_strand_id
1 'polypeptide(L)'
;MINSRELLDFVVELIEGYKLEVDPENYLRENVTAHGLSGTDFLVDKYPIHQIIFSSKANFLRKDKLKLEVISYLCIFNANYSDLIFSWLGTLKRNQGLSFLDFFIEEDLIRRLKNAWNGLMEEKFVARKLIEPIKSNRDNFIKIKQRLLKKANSNGKLVKKEPTKAVPFSRNLNKSNMPEKEEEVFESKTFRRDIPLTTYETPENLQTTSIREQEHERLVRIHQKTKESDQHAFSCAYVDKSDKTKERMRLIFLEEQRKLDFNRKFAQPSPDFPAPKISSKHNEASLLRSGEIITKQETENLKKLEALLQGGKDDLSFTEWQEKMFEEDWQKEENRLEENILDAKLSREMAVINHAKEIQRKHALADELREEYQKLLDEASVRNAEERAFIEDRIQQIIEANKKIAQIRERLELEKHKIAEEIRDHRNKLFAEKAEHDANEMNAKKKLIASIRAFQRRALEERQFKQPEDLTTSAGHGLLDEMSIAELQERLSILREEFKRAEEERREKIHQLKNEREDLLNKTSQKINAFQLQVKEKRSSSAHRTTEKTVRKSERAKMLESRLAEARAQRSQLC
;
A
#
# COMPACT_ATOMS: atom_id res chain seq x y z
N MET A 1 0.82 -21.93 -51.67
CA MET A 1 -0.11 -21.57 -50.56
C MET A 1 0.60 -21.98 -49.28
N ILE A 2 0.97 -21.04 -48.42
CA ILE A 2 1.48 -21.37 -47.07
C ILE A 2 0.27 -21.76 -46.21
N ASN A 3 0.44 -22.71 -45.31
CA ASN A 3 -0.67 -23.27 -44.55
C ASN A 3 -1.13 -22.25 -43.50
N SER A 4 -2.43 -21.92 -43.45
CA SER A 4 -2.93 -20.92 -42.51
C SER A 4 -2.84 -21.36 -41.04
N ARG A 5 -2.54 -22.65 -40.79
CA ARG A 5 -2.14 -23.17 -39.47
C ARG A 5 -0.75 -22.71 -39.07
N GLU A 6 0.28 -22.97 -39.89
CA GLU A 6 1.68 -22.62 -39.58
C GLU A 6 1.84 -21.13 -39.22
N LEU A 7 1.15 -20.25 -39.94
CA LEU A 7 1.14 -18.81 -39.67
C LEU A 7 0.42 -18.44 -38.36
N LEU A 8 -0.63 -19.18 -37.99
CA LEU A 8 -1.35 -18.99 -36.72
C LEU A 8 -0.59 -19.58 -35.53
N ASP A 9 0.02 -20.75 -35.69
CA ASP A 9 0.78 -21.42 -34.64
C ASP A 9 2.06 -20.60 -34.31
N PHE A 10 2.74 -20.06 -35.32
CA PHE A 10 3.82 -19.07 -35.14
C PHE A 10 3.36 -17.81 -34.42
N VAL A 11 2.20 -17.25 -34.80
CA VAL A 11 1.61 -16.09 -34.10
C VAL A 11 1.23 -16.42 -32.66
N VAL A 12 0.84 -17.67 -32.34
CA VAL A 12 0.54 -18.13 -30.97
C VAL A 12 1.81 -18.28 -30.14
N GLU A 13 2.90 -18.89 -30.65
CA GLU A 13 4.19 -18.94 -29.94
C GLU A 13 4.73 -17.54 -29.63
N LEU A 14 4.68 -16.65 -30.63
CA LEU A 14 5.06 -15.24 -30.53
C LEU A 14 4.16 -14.47 -29.55
N ILE A 15 2.96 -14.97 -29.25
CA ILE A 15 2.01 -14.41 -28.27
C ILE A 15 2.24 -14.94 -26.85
N GLU A 16 2.51 -16.23 -26.68
CA GLU A 16 2.70 -16.83 -25.36
C GLU A 16 4.06 -16.45 -24.74
N GLY A 17 5.06 -16.16 -25.56
CA GLY A 17 6.39 -15.72 -25.10
C GLY A 17 6.47 -14.28 -24.56
N TYR A 18 5.48 -13.41 -24.78
CA TYR A 18 5.67 -11.96 -24.57
C TYR A 18 5.54 -11.48 -23.12
N LYS A 19 6.67 -11.55 -22.42
CA LYS A 19 6.97 -10.80 -21.19
C LYS A 19 7.89 -9.58 -21.45
N LEU A 20 8.08 -9.20 -22.72
CA LEU A 20 9.09 -8.25 -23.19
C LEU A 20 8.55 -6.84 -23.41
N GLU A 21 9.39 -5.84 -23.11
CA GLU A 21 9.06 -4.40 -23.13
C GLU A 21 9.28 -3.73 -24.51
N VAL A 22 9.33 -4.52 -25.59
CA VAL A 22 9.64 -4.05 -26.96
C VAL A 22 8.39 -3.54 -27.67
N ASP A 23 8.50 -2.44 -28.42
CA ASP A 23 7.36 -1.78 -29.08
C ASP A 23 6.85 -2.63 -30.28
N PRO A 24 5.60 -3.15 -30.24
CA PRO A 24 5.16 -4.19 -31.18
C PRO A 24 4.96 -3.72 -32.63
N GLU A 25 4.90 -2.40 -32.88
CA GLU A 25 4.78 -1.86 -34.25
C GLU A 25 6.02 -2.16 -35.13
N ASN A 26 7.22 -2.32 -34.53
CA ASN A 26 8.44 -2.68 -35.27
C ASN A 26 8.60 -4.20 -35.45
N TYR A 27 8.46 -4.98 -34.38
CA TYR A 27 8.76 -6.42 -34.42
C TYR A 27 7.86 -7.20 -35.40
N LEU A 28 6.63 -6.73 -35.62
CA LEU A 28 5.74 -7.29 -36.64
C LEU A 28 6.18 -6.93 -38.08
N ARG A 29 6.76 -5.75 -38.31
CA ARG A 29 7.24 -5.33 -39.65
C ARG A 29 8.47 -6.10 -40.10
N GLU A 30 9.40 -6.34 -39.19
CA GLU A 30 10.67 -7.01 -39.48
C GLU A 30 10.47 -8.51 -39.75
N ASN A 31 9.62 -9.20 -38.98
CA ASN A 31 9.42 -10.65 -39.14
C ASN A 31 8.45 -11.02 -40.28
N VAL A 32 7.44 -10.18 -40.58
CA VAL A 32 6.51 -10.45 -41.69
C VAL A 32 7.20 -10.32 -43.06
N THR A 33 8.14 -9.39 -43.21
CA THR A 33 8.94 -9.24 -44.44
C THR A 33 9.93 -10.40 -44.63
N ALA A 34 10.49 -10.95 -43.54
CA ALA A 34 11.43 -12.06 -43.56
C ALA A 34 10.85 -13.42 -44.01
N HIS A 35 9.52 -13.57 -44.14
CA HIS A 35 8.85 -14.84 -44.48
C HIS A 35 8.10 -14.79 -45.83
N GLY A 36 8.42 -13.83 -46.71
CA GLY A 36 7.91 -13.78 -48.08
C GLY A 36 6.42 -13.44 -48.21
N LEU A 37 5.81 -12.89 -47.15
CA LEU A 37 4.39 -12.56 -47.08
C LEU A 37 4.05 -11.23 -47.78
N SER A 38 4.41 -11.07 -49.07
CA SER A 38 4.14 -9.84 -49.85
C SER A 38 2.66 -9.55 -50.14
N GLY A 39 1.73 -10.16 -49.39
CA GLY A 39 0.28 -9.96 -49.47
C GLY A 39 -0.35 -9.46 -48.16
N THR A 40 0.38 -9.39 -47.04
CA THR A 40 -0.17 -8.92 -45.76
C THR A 40 -0.39 -7.41 -45.72
N ASP A 41 0.39 -6.63 -46.48
CA ASP A 41 0.19 -5.19 -46.65
C ASP A 41 -1.19 -4.86 -47.24
N PHE A 42 -1.77 -5.80 -48.00
CA PHE A 42 -3.13 -5.70 -48.55
C PHE A 42 -4.23 -5.98 -47.52
N LEU A 43 -3.89 -6.60 -46.38
CA LEU A 43 -4.81 -6.99 -45.31
C LEU A 43 -4.80 -6.00 -44.14
N VAL A 44 -3.64 -5.45 -43.77
CA VAL A 44 -3.50 -4.57 -42.59
C VAL A 44 -4.04 -3.16 -42.88
N ASP A 45 -3.50 -2.46 -43.88
CA ASP A 45 -3.79 -1.03 -44.09
C ASP A 45 -5.11 -0.73 -44.84
N LYS A 46 -5.75 -1.75 -45.43
CA LYS A 46 -6.90 -1.55 -46.36
C LYS A 46 -8.21 -2.21 -45.96
N TYR A 47 -8.33 -2.80 -44.76
CA TYR A 47 -9.56 -3.51 -44.37
C TYR A 47 -10.60 -2.65 -43.64
N PRO A 48 -11.90 -2.71 -44.04
CA PRO A 48 -12.99 -2.00 -43.36
C PRO A 48 -13.17 -2.38 -41.89
N ILE A 49 -12.63 -3.52 -41.45
CA ILE A 49 -12.72 -4.03 -40.08
C ILE A 49 -12.23 -2.97 -39.08
N HIS A 50 -11.01 -2.43 -39.29
CA HIS A 50 -10.45 -1.41 -38.40
C HIS A 50 -11.31 -0.12 -38.45
N GLN A 51 -11.74 0.33 -39.63
CA GLN A 51 -12.59 1.52 -39.72
C GLN A 51 -13.94 1.36 -39.03
N ILE A 52 -14.63 0.22 -39.15
CA ILE A 52 -15.99 0.02 -38.62
C ILE A 52 -15.96 -0.36 -37.12
N ILE A 53 -14.95 -1.11 -36.65
CA ILE A 53 -14.77 -1.38 -35.20
C ILE A 53 -14.35 -0.11 -34.46
N PHE A 54 -13.33 0.62 -34.94
CA PHE A 54 -12.76 1.77 -34.22
C PHE A 54 -13.46 3.11 -34.49
N SER A 55 -14.52 3.15 -35.32
CA SER A 55 -15.49 4.28 -35.37
C SER A 55 -16.70 4.07 -34.46
N SER A 56 -16.87 2.89 -33.85
CA SER A 56 -17.90 2.64 -32.85
C SER A 56 -17.59 3.34 -31.51
N LYS A 57 -18.59 3.43 -30.62
CA LYS A 57 -18.59 4.23 -29.37
C LYS A 57 -17.57 3.79 -28.30
N ALA A 58 -16.66 2.86 -28.60
CA ALA A 58 -15.71 2.30 -27.65
C ALA A 58 -14.31 2.94 -27.81
N ASN A 59 -13.94 3.82 -26.87
CA ASN A 59 -12.62 4.44 -26.82
C ASN A 59 -11.55 3.41 -26.37
N PHE A 60 -11.05 2.61 -27.30
CA PHE A 60 -9.91 1.71 -27.10
C PHE A 60 -8.57 2.48 -27.07
N LEU A 61 -7.59 2.05 -26.27
CA LEU A 61 -6.26 2.67 -26.24
C LEU A 61 -5.41 2.20 -27.44
N ARG A 62 -4.46 3.02 -27.91
CA ARG A 62 -3.55 2.63 -29.02
C ARG A 62 -2.84 1.30 -28.76
N LYS A 63 -2.38 1.05 -27.52
CA LYS A 63 -1.72 -0.21 -27.12
C LYS A 63 -2.61 -1.46 -27.18
N ASP A 64 -3.93 -1.29 -27.22
CA ASP A 64 -4.89 -2.40 -27.30
C ASP A 64 -5.36 -2.67 -28.74
N LYS A 65 -5.09 -1.77 -29.70
CA LYS A 65 -5.53 -1.90 -31.10
C LYS A 65 -5.00 -3.16 -31.79
N LEU A 66 -3.67 -3.33 -31.82
CA LEU A 66 -3.01 -4.50 -32.41
C LEU A 66 -3.54 -5.83 -31.82
N LYS A 67 -3.84 -5.85 -30.51
CA LYS A 67 -4.44 -7.01 -29.85
C LYS A 67 -5.86 -7.27 -30.35
N LEU A 68 -6.68 -6.23 -30.46
CA LEU A 68 -8.05 -6.33 -30.99
C LEU A 68 -8.09 -6.69 -32.48
N GLU A 69 -7.10 -6.27 -33.26
CA GLU A 69 -6.91 -6.68 -34.65
C GLU A 69 -6.59 -8.17 -34.74
N VAL A 70 -5.60 -8.67 -33.99
CA VAL A 70 -5.30 -10.11 -33.90
C VAL A 70 -6.51 -10.92 -33.42
N ILE A 71 -7.23 -10.46 -32.40
CA ILE A 71 -8.48 -11.11 -31.95
C ILE A 71 -9.54 -11.09 -33.07
N SER A 72 -9.66 -10.01 -33.85
CA SER A 72 -10.60 -9.96 -34.97
C SER A 72 -10.26 -10.97 -36.06
N TYR A 73 -8.97 -11.18 -36.37
CA TYR A 73 -8.53 -12.24 -37.28
C TYR A 73 -8.85 -13.63 -36.72
N LEU A 74 -8.62 -13.89 -35.43
CA LEU A 74 -9.01 -15.14 -34.78
C LEU A 74 -10.54 -15.37 -34.81
N CYS A 75 -11.35 -14.34 -34.54
CA CYS A 75 -12.81 -14.41 -34.61
C CYS A 75 -13.33 -14.70 -36.03
N ILE A 76 -12.66 -14.19 -37.07
CA ILE A 76 -13.07 -14.40 -38.47
C ILE A 76 -12.64 -15.79 -38.97
N PHE A 77 -11.40 -16.20 -38.68
CA PHE A 77 -10.78 -17.35 -39.35
C PHE A 77 -10.65 -18.62 -38.49
N ASN A 78 -10.63 -18.54 -37.15
CA ASN A 78 -10.36 -19.72 -36.31
C ASN A 78 -10.96 -19.62 -34.88
N ALA A 79 -12.26 -19.84 -34.77
CA ALA A 79 -13.01 -19.69 -33.51
C ALA A 79 -12.76 -20.79 -32.43
N ASN A 80 -11.89 -21.77 -32.71
CA ASN A 80 -11.56 -22.84 -31.75
C ASN A 80 -10.84 -22.32 -30.49
N TYR A 81 -10.14 -21.18 -30.58
CA TYR A 81 -9.38 -20.57 -29.48
C TYR A 81 -10.27 -19.79 -28.48
N SER A 82 -11.43 -20.35 -28.10
CA SER A 82 -12.47 -19.64 -27.32
C SER A 82 -11.96 -19.13 -25.96
N ASP A 83 -11.06 -19.88 -25.32
CA ASP A 83 -10.47 -19.55 -24.02
C ASP A 83 -9.33 -18.53 -24.12
N LEU A 84 -8.57 -18.52 -25.23
CA LEU A 84 -7.58 -17.48 -25.52
C LEU A 84 -8.28 -16.13 -25.74
N ILE A 85 -9.32 -16.12 -26.57
CA ILE A 85 -10.16 -14.94 -26.83
C ILE A 85 -10.81 -14.44 -25.52
N PHE A 86 -11.33 -15.33 -24.68
CA PHE A 86 -11.85 -14.99 -23.35
C PHE A 86 -10.78 -14.39 -22.42
N SER A 87 -9.59 -15.00 -22.37
CA SER A 87 -8.47 -14.54 -21.55
C SER A 87 -8.04 -13.12 -21.95
N TRP A 88 -7.78 -12.92 -23.24
CA TRP A 88 -7.31 -11.67 -23.83
C TRP A 88 -8.33 -10.54 -23.69
N LEU A 89 -9.58 -10.74 -24.12
CA LEU A 89 -10.65 -9.74 -23.93
C LEU A 89 -10.91 -9.47 -22.44
N GLY A 90 -10.64 -10.45 -21.58
CA GLY A 90 -10.68 -10.33 -20.13
C GLY A 90 -9.52 -9.55 -19.48
N THR A 91 -8.57 -9.02 -20.26
CA THR A 91 -7.54 -8.07 -19.80
C THR A 91 -7.90 -6.60 -20.06
N LEU A 92 -8.85 -6.34 -20.96
CA LEU A 92 -9.26 -4.99 -21.36
C LEU A 92 -10.01 -4.27 -20.25
N LYS A 93 -9.86 -2.94 -20.18
CA LYS A 93 -10.42 -2.13 -19.09
C LYS A 93 -11.90 -1.80 -19.34
N ARG A 94 -12.63 -1.45 -18.27
CA ARG A 94 -13.99 -0.85 -18.33
C ARG A 94 -14.96 -1.55 -19.30
N ASN A 95 -15.03 -2.88 -19.27
CA ASN A 95 -15.94 -3.68 -20.11
C ASN A 95 -15.74 -3.56 -21.64
N GLN A 96 -14.64 -2.97 -22.13
CA GLN A 96 -14.35 -2.81 -23.55
C GLN A 96 -14.44 -4.14 -24.35
N GLY A 97 -14.00 -5.25 -23.76
CA GLY A 97 -14.09 -6.58 -24.38
C GLY A 97 -15.52 -7.13 -24.55
N LEU A 98 -16.52 -6.58 -23.84
CA LEU A 98 -17.94 -6.91 -24.07
C LEU A 98 -18.46 -6.17 -25.32
N SER A 99 -18.23 -4.86 -25.40
CA SER A 99 -18.62 -4.03 -26.55
C SER A 99 -17.91 -4.42 -27.85
N PHE A 100 -16.73 -5.06 -27.76
CA PHE A 100 -16.06 -5.66 -28.91
C PHE A 100 -16.76 -6.94 -29.40
N LEU A 101 -17.28 -7.79 -28.50
CA LEU A 101 -18.00 -9.01 -28.92
C LEU A 101 -19.38 -8.70 -29.51
N ASP A 102 -20.01 -7.60 -29.11
CA ASP A 102 -21.27 -7.14 -29.69
C ASP A 102 -21.17 -6.97 -31.23
N PHE A 103 -19.99 -6.54 -31.71
CA PHE A 103 -19.67 -6.43 -33.14
C PHE A 103 -19.84 -7.74 -33.94
N PHE A 104 -19.58 -8.89 -33.32
CA PHE A 104 -19.69 -10.22 -33.93
C PHE A 104 -21.01 -10.93 -33.58
N ILE A 105 -21.91 -10.27 -32.85
CA ILE A 105 -23.21 -10.80 -32.43
C ILE A 105 -24.37 -10.02 -33.08
N GLU A 106 -24.21 -8.72 -33.34
CA GLU A 106 -25.20 -7.87 -34.01
C GLU A 106 -25.21 -8.07 -35.54
N GLU A 107 -26.36 -8.45 -36.08
CA GLU A 107 -26.51 -8.73 -37.53
C GLU A 107 -26.36 -7.51 -38.43
N ASP A 108 -26.69 -6.30 -37.95
CA ASP A 108 -26.51 -5.08 -38.74
C ASP A 108 -25.04 -4.68 -38.87
N LEU A 109 -24.20 -5.01 -37.88
CA LEU A 109 -22.75 -4.81 -37.96
C LEU A 109 -22.11 -5.85 -38.88
N ILE A 110 -22.54 -7.11 -38.81
CA ILE A 110 -22.18 -8.17 -39.77
C ILE A 110 -22.63 -7.81 -41.20
N ARG A 111 -23.79 -7.16 -41.37
CA ARG A 111 -24.29 -6.68 -42.67
C ARG A 111 -23.45 -5.53 -43.22
N ARG A 112 -23.02 -4.59 -42.37
CA ARG A 112 -22.08 -3.51 -42.75
C ARG A 112 -20.72 -4.08 -43.14
N LEU A 113 -20.19 -5.05 -42.40
CA LEU A 113 -18.98 -5.79 -42.78
C LEU A 113 -19.13 -6.44 -44.16
N LYS A 114 -20.21 -7.22 -44.39
CA LYS A 114 -20.46 -7.87 -45.68
C LYS A 114 -20.45 -6.85 -46.82
N ASN A 115 -21.19 -5.75 -46.67
CA ASN A 115 -21.29 -4.74 -47.72
C ASN A 115 -19.93 -4.08 -48.02
N ALA A 116 -19.14 -3.78 -46.98
CA ALA A 116 -17.81 -3.19 -47.16
C ALA A 116 -16.79 -4.18 -47.74
N TRP A 117 -16.87 -5.48 -47.39
CA TRP A 117 -16.04 -6.53 -47.99
C TRP A 117 -16.44 -6.87 -49.43
N ASN A 118 -17.74 -6.88 -49.76
CA ASN A 118 -18.25 -7.04 -51.12
C ASN A 118 -17.77 -5.91 -52.07
N GLY A 119 -17.38 -4.74 -51.52
CA GLY A 119 -16.76 -3.65 -52.28
C GLY A 119 -15.26 -3.84 -52.57
N LEU A 120 -14.63 -4.88 -52.02
CA LEU A 120 -13.19 -5.15 -52.10
C LEU A 120 -12.84 -6.58 -52.59
N MET A 121 -13.79 -7.51 -52.54
CA MET A 121 -13.61 -8.93 -52.82
C MET A 121 -14.85 -9.53 -53.49
N GLU A 122 -14.69 -10.67 -54.18
CA GLU A 122 -15.82 -11.40 -54.75
C GLU A 122 -16.84 -11.81 -53.67
N GLU A 123 -18.12 -11.50 -53.87
CA GLU A 123 -19.19 -11.83 -52.92
C GLU A 123 -19.24 -13.32 -52.55
N LYS A 124 -18.92 -14.24 -53.48
CA LYS A 124 -18.87 -15.68 -53.19
C LYS A 124 -17.80 -16.03 -52.15
N PHE A 125 -16.65 -15.35 -52.20
CA PHE A 125 -15.58 -15.49 -51.21
C PHE A 125 -16.00 -14.86 -49.87
N VAL A 126 -16.49 -13.62 -49.88
CA VAL A 126 -16.94 -12.90 -48.67
C VAL A 126 -18.02 -13.69 -47.93
N ALA A 127 -19.02 -14.20 -48.64
CA ALA A 127 -20.10 -14.99 -48.06
C ALA A 127 -19.58 -16.27 -47.38
N ARG A 128 -18.79 -17.09 -48.10
CA ARG A 128 -18.39 -18.44 -47.67
C ARG A 128 -17.15 -18.50 -46.76
N LYS A 129 -16.24 -17.53 -46.85
CA LYS A 129 -14.95 -17.55 -46.13
C LYS A 129 -14.82 -16.51 -45.03
N LEU A 130 -15.69 -15.50 -44.98
CA LEU A 130 -15.65 -14.46 -43.95
C LEU A 130 -16.96 -14.42 -43.13
N ILE A 131 -18.12 -14.33 -43.80
CA ILE A 131 -19.42 -14.17 -43.12
C ILE A 131 -19.95 -15.49 -42.53
N GLU A 132 -19.84 -16.59 -43.27
CA GLU A 132 -20.29 -17.92 -42.83
C GLU A 132 -19.58 -18.39 -41.54
N PRO A 133 -18.24 -18.33 -41.39
CA PRO A 133 -17.56 -18.65 -40.14
C PRO A 133 -18.00 -17.80 -38.93
N ILE A 134 -18.23 -16.49 -39.11
CA ILE A 134 -18.71 -15.61 -38.03
C ILE A 134 -20.11 -16.05 -37.58
N LYS A 135 -21.00 -16.34 -38.53
CA LYS A 135 -22.37 -16.81 -38.23
C LYS A 135 -22.36 -18.16 -37.51
N SER A 136 -21.58 -19.13 -37.99
CA SER A 136 -21.47 -20.46 -37.36
C SER A 136 -20.92 -20.40 -35.93
N ASN A 137 -20.15 -19.36 -35.58
CA ASN A 137 -19.53 -19.21 -34.26
C ASN A 137 -20.21 -18.19 -33.34
N ARG A 138 -21.37 -17.63 -33.76
CA ARG A 138 -22.15 -16.66 -32.98
C ARG A 138 -22.45 -17.14 -31.55
N ASP A 139 -22.82 -18.42 -31.40
CA ASP A 139 -23.09 -19.03 -30.09
C ASP A 139 -21.86 -19.08 -29.19
N ASN A 140 -20.66 -19.23 -29.78
CA ASN A 140 -19.41 -19.21 -29.03
C ASN A 140 -19.06 -17.79 -28.58
N PHE A 141 -19.28 -16.77 -29.42
CA PHE A 141 -19.16 -15.37 -28.99
C PHE A 141 -20.17 -15.02 -27.89
N ILE A 142 -21.41 -15.51 -27.96
CA ILE A 142 -22.41 -15.36 -26.90
C ILE A 142 -21.95 -16.03 -25.58
N LYS A 143 -21.42 -17.26 -25.63
CA LYS A 143 -20.83 -17.94 -24.45
C LYS A 143 -19.66 -17.15 -23.84
N ILE A 144 -18.75 -16.61 -24.67
CA ILE A 144 -17.63 -15.78 -24.19
C ILE A 144 -18.16 -14.47 -23.57
N LYS A 145 -19.13 -13.79 -24.20
CA LYS A 145 -19.78 -12.59 -23.65
C LYS A 145 -20.43 -12.87 -22.29
N GLN A 146 -21.12 -14.01 -22.12
CA GLN A 146 -21.68 -14.43 -20.84
C GLN A 146 -20.60 -14.72 -19.78
N ARG A 147 -19.47 -15.35 -20.14
CA ARG A 147 -18.33 -15.56 -19.23
C ARG A 147 -17.71 -14.22 -18.79
N LEU A 148 -17.54 -13.27 -19.71
CA LEU A 148 -17.02 -11.93 -19.40
C LEU A 148 -17.99 -11.11 -18.53
N LEU A 149 -19.30 -11.18 -18.78
CA LEU A 149 -20.32 -10.56 -17.91
C LEU A 149 -20.27 -11.13 -16.49
N LYS A 150 -20.10 -12.45 -16.33
CA LYS A 150 -19.90 -13.08 -15.01
C LYS A 150 -18.64 -12.54 -14.32
N LYS A 151 -17.50 -12.42 -15.03
CA LYS A 151 -16.23 -11.86 -14.52
C LYS A 151 -16.34 -10.37 -14.13
N ALA A 152 -17.06 -9.57 -14.91
CA ALA A 152 -17.31 -8.16 -14.58
C ALA A 152 -18.17 -8.03 -13.31
N ASN A 153 -19.24 -8.81 -13.22
CA ASN A 153 -20.17 -8.80 -12.09
C ASN A 153 -19.56 -9.39 -10.79
N SER A 154 -18.62 -10.34 -10.88
CA SER A 154 -17.86 -10.81 -9.71
C SER A 154 -16.90 -9.74 -9.20
N ASN A 155 -16.17 -9.06 -10.10
CA ASN A 155 -15.16 -8.07 -9.71
C ASN A 155 -15.78 -6.77 -9.16
N GLY A 156 -17.00 -6.41 -9.58
CA GLY A 156 -17.76 -5.29 -9.01
C GLY A 156 -18.40 -5.61 -7.65
N LYS A 157 -18.69 -6.88 -7.35
CA LYS A 157 -19.11 -7.30 -6.02
C LYS A 157 -17.89 -7.50 -5.12
N LEU A 158 -17.50 -6.40 -4.47
CA LEU A 158 -17.09 -6.51 -3.06
C LEU A 158 -18.20 -7.28 -2.35
N VAL A 159 -17.96 -8.56 -2.07
CA VAL A 159 -18.85 -9.36 -1.23
C VAL A 159 -18.84 -8.68 0.12
N LYS A 160 -19.92 -7.95 0.42
CA LYS A 160 -20.28 -7.58 1.78
C LYS A 160 -20.41 -8.91 2.53
N LYS A 161 -19.32 -9.35 3.17
CA LYS A 161 -19.40 -10.36 4.21
C LYS A 161 -20.47 -9.85 5.16
N GLU A 162 -21.49 -10.64 5.44
CA GLU A 162 -22.37 -10.31 6.56
C GLU A 162 -21.46 -10.05 7.77
N PRO A 163 -21.70 -8.98 8.55
CA PRO A 163 -20.85 -8.67 9.69
C PRO A 163 -20.79 -9.92 10.55
N THR A 164 -19.58 -10.47 10.71
CA THR A 164 -19.39 -11.84 11.21
C THR A 164 -20.21 -12.02 12.47
N LYS A 165 -21.33 -12.74 12.36
CA LYS A 165 -22.20 -13.01 13.50
C LYS A 165 -21.30 -13.66 14.53
N ALA A 166 -21.18 -13.03 15.70
CA ALA A 166 -20.39 -13.55 16.79
C ALA A 166 -21.07 -14.82 17.30
N VAL A 167 -20.81 -15.93 16.63
CA VAL A 167 -20.99 -17.26 17.19
C VAL A 167 -20.27 -17.19 18.52
N PRO A 168 -20.98 -17.30 19.67
CA PRO A 168 -20.29 -17.28 20.94
C PRO A 168 -19.27 -18.39 20.85
N PHE A 169 -18.00 -18.09 21.11
CA PHE A 169 -17.01 -19.15 21.16
C PHE A 169 -17.44 -20.03 22.34
N SER A 170 -18.07 -21.16 22.03
CA SER A 170 -18.07 -22.29 22.93
C SER A 170 -16.59 -22.52 23.16
N ARG A 171 -16.12 -22.10 24.35
CA ARG A 171 -14.76 -22.39 24.77
C ARG A 171 -14.68 -23.90 24.69
N ASN A 172 -14.02 -24.38 23.65
CA ASN A 172 -13.63 -25.77 23.55
C ASN A 172 -12.61 -25.96 24.67
N LEU A 173 -13.16 -26.21 25.85
CA LEU A 173 -12.70 -27.23 26.76
C LEU A 173 -12.58 -28.48 25.90
N ASN A 174 -11.46 -28.56 25.16
CA ASN A 174 -10.95 -29.79 24.63
C ASN A 174 -10.88 -30.67 25.87
N LYS A 175 -11.87 -31.56 26.02
CA LYS A 175 -11.81 -32.57 27.06
C LYS A 175 -10.48 -33.25 26.84
N SER A 176 -9.61 -33.08 27.83
CA SER A 176 -8.31 -33.73 27.83
C SER A 176 -8.64 -35.21 27.84
N ASN A 177 -8.54 -35.87 26.69
CA ASN A 177 -8.74 -37.32 26.56
C ASN A 177 -7.53 -38.09 27.13
N MET A 178 -6.96 -37.56 28.21
CA MET A 178 -6.32 -38.37 29.23
C MET A 178 -7.45 -39.18 29.87
N PRO A 179 -7.41 -40.52 29.87
CA PRO A 179 -8.30 -41.29 30.72
C PRO A 179 -8.08 -40.83 32.16
N GLU A 180 -9.18 -40.71 32.90
CA GLU A 180 -9.15 -40.49 34.34
C GLU A 180 -8.35 -41.64 34.95
N LYS A 181 -7.16 -41.32 35.48
CA LYS A 181 -6.32 -42.34 36.11
C LYS A 181 -7.01 -42.77 37.39
N GLU A 182 -7.46 -44.02 37.41
CA GLU A 182 -7.75 -44.73 38.64
C GLU A 182 -6.59 -44.52 39.62
N GLU A 183 -6.89 -44.15 40.87
CA GLU A 183 -5.88 -43.87 41.88
C GLU A 183 -5.24 -45.19 42.34
N GLU A 184 -4.25 -45.67 41.59
CA GLU A 184 -3.35 -46.72 42.04
C GLU A 184 -2.72 -46.27 43.37
N VAL A 185 -3.15 -46.90 44.46
CA VAL A 185 -2.65 -46.63 45.81
C VAL A 185 -1.22 -47.14 45.90
N PHE A 186 -0.28 -46.30 45.47
CA PHE A 186 1.14 -46.55 45.64
C PHE A 186 1.46 -46.58 47.14
N GLU A 187 1.62 -47.79 47.68
CA GLU A 187 2.28 -48.02 48.96
C GLU A 187 3.65 -47.34 48.93
N SER A 188 3.75 -46.16 49.54
CA SER A 188 4.97 -45.37 49.54
C SER A 188 6.01 -46.04 50.45
N LYS A 189 6.74 -46.98 49.86
CA LYS A 189 7.94 -47.62 50.44
C LYS A 189 9.00 -46.52 50.62
N THR A 190 8.91 -45.85 51.76
CA THR A 190 9.66 -44.67 52.15
C THR A 190 11.13 -45.02 52.34
N PHE A 191 11.85 -45.10 51.22
CA PHE A 191 13.29 -45.30 51.19
C PHE A 191 13.96 -44.02 51.70
N ARG A 192 14.00 -43.86 53.03
CA ARG A 192 14.67 -42.76 53.70
C ARG A 192 16.15 -42.81 53.33
N ARG A 193 16.57 -41.92 52.44
CA ARG A 193 17.94 -41.43 52.42
C ARG A 193 18.05 -40.47 53.58
N ASP A 194 19.08 -40.60 54.40
CA ASP A 194 19.32 -39.63 55.47
C ASP A 194 19.52 -38.24 54.85
N ILE A 195 18.76 -37.28 55.36
CA ILE A 195 18.80 -35.90 54.89
C ILE A 195 20.18 -35.34 55.32
N PRO A 196 20.99 -34.79 54.40
CA PRO A 196 22.29 -34.25 54.77
C PRO A 196 22.12 -33.10 55.75
N LEU A 197 23.03 -33.02 56.74
CA LEU A 197 22.96 -32.02 57.83
C LEU A 197 22.90 -30.57 57.33
N THR A 198 23.45 -30.31 56.13
CA THR A 198 23.37 -29.05 55.38
C THR A 198 21.95 -28.59 55.02
N THR A 199 20.91 -29.39 55.28
CA THR A 199 19.49 -29.00 55.13
C THR A 199 18.92 -28.34 56.39
N TYR A 200 19.59 -28.47 57.55
CA TYR A 200 19.15 -27.90 58.83
C TYR A 200 20.01 -26.73 59.32
N GLU A 201 21.23 -26.57 58.80
CA GLU A 201 21.97 -25.32 58.89
C GLU A 201 21.34 -24.30 57.95
N THR A 202 20.82 -23.17 58.46
CA THR A 202 20.47 -22.04 57.61
C THR A 202 21.75 -21.51 56.96
N PRO A 203 21.92 -21.57 55.63
CA PRO A 203 23.11 -21.04 54.99
C PRO A 203 23.24 -19.55 55.29
N GLU A 204 24.48 -19.08 55.40
CA GLU A 204 24.83 -17.68 55.70
C GLU A 204 24.11 -16.69 54.76
N ASN A 205 23.87 -17.13 53.53
CA ASN A 205 23.01 -16.55 52.49
C ASN A 205 21.51 -16.40 52.83
N LEU A 206 21.09 -16.54 54.09
CA LEU A 206 19.72 -16.21 54.58
C LEU A 206 19.71 -15.14 55.68
N GLN A 207 20.86 -14.61 56.11
CA GLN A 207 20.92 -13.45 57.01
C GLN A 207 20.53 -12.18 56.25
N THR A 208 19.24 -11.83 56.26
CA THR A 208 18.67 -10.76 55.42
C THR A 208 19.28 -9.36 55.63
N THR A 209 19.96 -9.10 56.74
CA THR A 209 20.77 -7.88 56.93
C THR A 209 22.09 -7.93 56.14
N SER A 210 22.93 -8.95 56.39
CA SER A 210 24.23 -9.05 55.72
C SER A 210 24.10 -9.26 54.21
N ILE A 211 23.05 -9.94 53.73
CA ILE A 211 22.73 -10.01 52.29
C ILE A 211 22.41 -8.62 51.74
N ARG A 212 21.58 -7.81 52.43
CA ARG A 212 21.23 -6.46 51.97
C ARG A 212 22.44 -5.52 51.99
N GLU A 213 23.34 -5.68 52.96
CA GLU A 213 24.59 -4.92 53.04
C GLU A 213 25.56 -5.36 51.92
N GLN A 214 25.74 -6.66 51.70
CA GLN A 214 26.54 -7.19 50.59
C GLN A 214 25.94 -6.84 49.21
N GLU A 215 24.62 -6.84 49.04
CA GLU A 215 23.97 -6.40 47.82
C GLU A 215 24.06 -4.89 47.65
N HIS A 216 23.98 -4.09 48.71
CA HIS A 216 24.23 -2.65 48.66
C HIS A 216 25.67 -2.36 48.26
N GLU A 217 26.67 -2.99 48.90
CA GLU A 217 28.07 -2.90 48.49
C GLU A 217 28.30 -3.39 47.06
N ARG A 218 27.61 -4.44 46.63
CA ARG A 218 27.68 -4.98 45.26
C ARG A 218 27.09 -4.00 44.26
N LEU A 219 25.97 -3.36 44.58
CA LEU A 219 25.35 -2.30 43.77
C LEU A 219 26.25 -1.06 43.71
N VAL A 220 26.87 -0.66 44.83
CA VAL A 220 27.86 0.43 44.88
C VAL A 220 29.10 0.08 44.04
N ARG A 221 29.64 -1.13 44.16
CA ARG A 221 30.78 -1.63 43.36
C ARG A 221 30.44 -1.79 41.88
N ILE A 222 29.21 -2.18 41.54
CA ILE A 222 28.71 -2.18 40.15
C ILE A 222 28.63 -0.75 39.63
N HIS A 223 28.01 0.17 40.36
CA HIS A 223 27.87 1.57 39.97
C HIS A 223 29.22 2.32 39.87
N GLN A 224 30.19 2.00 40.73
CA GLN A 224 31.59 2.44 40.57
C GLN A 224 32.19 1.89 39.27
N LYS A 225 32.12 0.58 39.03
CA LYS A 225 32.63 -0.03 37.79
C LYS A 225 31.91 0.45 36.52
N THR A 226 30.63 0.79 36.59
CA THR A 226 29.91 1.45 35.49
C THR A 226 30.50 2.84 35.26
N LYS A 227 30.69 3.65 36.30
CA LYS A 227 31.32 4.98 36.18
C LYS A 227 32.77 4.93 35.70
N GLU A 228 33.55 3.95 36.12
CA GLU A 228 34.92 3.69 35.62
C GLU A 228 34.87 3.26 34.15
N SER A 229 33.96 2.36 33.79
CA SER A 229 33.74 1.92 32.40
C SER A 229 33.24 3.04 31.49
N ASP A 230 32.46 3.99 32.02
CA ASP A 230 31.99 5.20 31.33
C ASP A 230 33.15 6.20 31.15
N GLN A 231 33.93 6.45 32.20
CA GLN A 231 35.13 7.32 32.14
C GLN A 231 36.22 6.79 31.21
N HIS A 232 36.28 5.46 31.04
CA HIS A 232 37.17 4.79 30.09
C HIS A 232 36.47 4.33 28.80
N ALA A 233 35.22 4.76 28.56
CA ALA A 233 34.49 4.41 27.36
C ALA A 233 35.09 5.13 26.14
N PHE A 234 35.47 4.36 25.12
CA PHE A 234 35.83 4.92 23.83
C PHE A 234 34.64 5.67 23.19
N SER A 235 34.92 6.72 22.41
CA SER A 235 33.90 7.59 21.80
C SER A 235 32.87 6.88 20.90
N CYS A 236 33.05 5.59 20.59
CA CYS A 236 32.09 4.76 19.86
C CYS A 236 31.04 4.06 20.75
N ALA A 237 31.24 4.00 22.07
CA ALA A 237 30.26 3.45 23.02
C ALA A 237 29.10 4.43 23.25
N TYR A 238 29.38 5.72 23.29
CA TYR A 238 28.37 6.77 23.25
C TYR A 238 27.79 6.87 21.83
N VAL A 239 26.58 6.34 21.64
CA VAL A 239 25.81 6.43 20.37
C VAL A 239 25.26 7.85 20.14
N ASP A 240 25.91 8.87 20.69
CA ASP A 240 25.48 10.25 20.60
C ASP A 240 25.89 10.83 19.25
N LYS A 241 24.90 10.97 18.37
CA LYS A 241 25.09 11.33 16.96
C LYS A 241 25.79 12.69 16.85
N SER A 242 26.80 12.79 15.98
CA SER A 242 27.47 14.07 15.66
C SER A 242 26.46 15.19 15.41
N ASP A 243 26.77 16.42 15.81
CA ASP A 243 25.82 17.53 15.76
C ASP A 243 25.32 17.85 14.35
N LYS A 244 26.14 17.60 13.31
CA LYS A 244 25.69 17.66 11.90
C LYS A 244 24.56 16.67 11.61
N THR A 245 24.58 15.50 12.24
CA THR A 245 23.54 14.47 12.14
C THR A 245 22.32 14.81 13.00
N LYS A 246 22.52 15.33 14.23
CA LYS A 246 21.42 15.85 15.07
C LYS A 246 20.66 16.97 14.37
N GLU A 247 21.37 17.93 13.77
CA GLU A 247 20.77 19.05 13.05
C GLU A 247 20.10 18.60 11.75
N ARG A 248 20.68 17.66 11.01
CA ARG A 248 20.03 17.08 9.82
C ARG A 248 18.75 16.31 10.17
N MET A 249 18.69 15.63 11.32
CA MET A 249 17.44 15.01 11.82
C MET A 249 16.40 16.07 12.21
N ARG A 250 16.79 17.17 12.86
CA ARG A 250 15.90 18.31 13.17
C ARG A 250 15.31 18.91 11.89
N LEU A 251 16.13 19.11 10.86
CA LEU A 251 15.69 19.63 9.56
C LEU A 251 14.70 18.69 8.87
N ILE A 252 14.94 17.37 8.89
CA ILE A 252 14.00 16.36 8.35
C ILE A 252 12.67 16.41 9.10
N PHE A 253 12.69 16.40 10.44
CA PHE A 253 11.47 16.48 11.27
C PHE A 253 10.68 17.77 11.03
N LEU A 254 11.37 18.91 10.89
CA LEU A 254 10.74 20.19 10.56
C LEU A 254 10.15 20.20 9.13
N GLU A 255 10.78 19.50 8.19
CA GLU A 255 10.26 19.31 6.83
C GLU A 255 9.02 18.39 6.80
N GLU A 256 9.00 17.35 7.64
CA GLU A 256 7.83 16.47 7.82
C GLU A 256 6.65 17.21 8.46
N GLN A 257 6.86 18.01 9.51
CA GLN A 257 5.79 18.86 10.06
C GLN A 257 5.30 19.89 9.02
N ARG A 258 6.20 20.49 8.23
CA ARG A 258 5.85 21.40 7.11
C ARG A 258 5.12 20.74 5.94
N LYS A 259 5.06 19.40 5.89
CA LYS A 259 4.21 18.60 4.97
C LYS A 259 2.87 18.23 5.61
N LEU A 260 2.80 18.20 6.94
CA LEU A 260 1.58 17.94 7.73
C LEU A 260 0.75 19.21 8.02
N ASP A 261 1.27 20.41 7.71
CA ASP A 261 0.52 21.67 7.73
C ASP A 261 -0.58 21.71 6.64
N PHE A 262 -1.70 21.02 6.86
CA PHE A 262 -2.84 21.00 5.93
C PHE A 262 -3.46 22.39 5.65
N ASN A 263 -3.23 23.37 6.54
CA ASN A 263 -3.65 24.76 6.35
C ASN A 263 -2.68 25.59 5.48
N ARG A 264 -1.52 25.05 5.11
CA ARG A 264 -0.54 25.73 4.27
C ARG A 264 -1.07 25.81 2.83
N LYS A 265 -1.39 27.03 2.39
CA LYS A 265 -1.71 27.29 0.98
C LYS A 265 -0.48 26.99 0.12
N PHE A 266 -0.48 25.85 -0.56
CA PHE A 266 0.61 25.42 -1.47
C PHE A 266 0.69 26.24 -2.77
N ALA A 267 -0.20 27.21 -2.95
CA ALA A 267 0.01 28.31 -3.87
C ALA A 267 1.26 29.11 -3.42
N GLN A 268 2.39 28.85 -4.08
CA GLN A 268 3.33 29.94 -4.35
C GLN A 268 2.51 31.11 -4.93
N PRO A 269 2.77 32.38 -4.54
CA PRO A 269 2.27 33.48 -5.34
C PRO A 269 2.74 33.24 -6.78
N SER A 270 1.83 33.35 -7.75
CA SER A 270 2.22 33.31 -9.16
C SER A 270 3.38 34.29 -9.34
N PRO A 271 4.52 33.90 -9.94
CA PRO A 271 5.62 34.81 -10.16
C PRO A 271 5.06 36.08 -10.80
N ASP A 272 5.43 37.24 -10.26
CA ASP A 272 4.78 38.51 -10.58
C ASP A 272 5.30 39.01 -11.94
N PHE A 273 4.92 38.27 -12.99
CA PHE A 273 5.23 38.57 -14.36
C PHE A 273 4.61 39.93 -14.66
N PRO A 274 5.41 40.99 -14.94
CA PRO A 274 4.87 42.31 -15.22
C PRO A 274 3.90 42.18 -16.39
N ALA A 275 2.61 42.39 -16.11
CA ALA A 275 1.50 41.81 -16.87
C ALA A 275 1.78 41.90 -18.37
N PRO A 276 2.05 40.76 -19.06
CA PRO A 276 2.70 40.80 -20.36
C PRO A 276 1.97 41.75 -21.30
N LYS A 277 2.70 42.72 -21.86
CA LYS A 277 2.17 43.74 -22.77
C LYS A 277 1.91 43.13 -24.16
N ILE A 278 1.27 41.97 -24.16
CA ILE A 278 0.57 41.32 -25.25
C ILE A 278 -0.55 42.29 -25.65
N SER A 279 -0.18 43.26 -26.48
CA SER A 279 -1.01 43.62 -27.62
C SER A 279 -1.49 42.29 -28.20
N SER A 280 -2.79 42.02 -28.09
CA SER A 280 -3.38 40.77 -28.51
C SER A 280 -3.35 40.74 -30.03
N LYS A 281 -2.23 40.22 -30.57
CA LYS A 281 -2.00 39.95 -31.99
C LYS A 281 -2.94 38.84 -32.44
N HIS A 282 -4.22 39.19 -32.54
CA HIS A 282 -5.25 38.39 -33.16
C HIS A 282 -4.76 38.10 -34.58
N ASN A 283 -4.52 36.82 -34.88
CA ASN A 283 -4.33 36.40 -36.26
C ASN A 283 -5.54 36.87 -37.07
N GLU A 284 -5.33 37.32 -38.30
CA GLU A 284 -6.33 37.95 -39.15
C GLU A 284 -7.63 37.13 -39.22
N ALA A 285 -7.50 35.84 -39.52
CA ALA A 285 -8.63 34.91 -39.59
C ALA A 285 -9.35 34.76 -38.23
N SER A 286 -8.68 34.98 -37.10
CA SER A 286 -9.33 34.99 -35.78
C SER A 286 -10.09 36.28 -35.51
N LEU A 287 -9.58 37.43 -35.96
CA LEU A 287 -10.28 38.72 -35.88
C LEU A 287 -11.55 38.72 -36.75
N LEU A 288 -11.44 38.25 -37.99
CA LEU A 288 -12.59 38.13 -38.89
C LEU A 288 -13.64 37.14 -38.35
N ARG A 289 -13.21 36.00 -37.78
CA ARG A 289 -14.13 35.04 -37.14
C ARG A 289 -14.82 35.58 -35.89
N SER A 290 -14.14 36.34 -35.03
CA SER A 290 -14.80 36.94 -33.86
C SER A 290 -15.72 38.09 -34.24
N GLY A 291 -15.35 38.91 -35.24
CA GLY A 291 -16.25 39.88 -35.84
C GLY A 291 -17.51 39.24 -36.42
N GLU A 292 -17.37 38.13 -37.14
CA GLU A 292 -18.48 37.40 -37.77
C GLU A 292 -19.37 36.62 -36.78
N ILE A 293 -18.87 36.34 -35.57
CA ILE A 293 -19.69 35.83 -34.46
C ILE A 293 -20.52 36.98 -33.86
N ILE A 294 -19.95 38.18 -33.73
CA ILE A 294 -20.66 39.35 -33.21
C ILE A 294 -21.73 39.83 -34.19
N THR A 295 -21.45 39.92 -35.50
CA THR A 295 -22.48 40.27 -36.51
C THR A 295 -23.63 39.27 -36.53
N LYS A 296 -23.37 37.97 -36.39
CA LYS A 296 -24.43 36.96 -36.22
C LYS A 296 -25.29 37.26 -34.99
N GLN A 297 -24.67 37.46 -33.83
CA GLN A 297 -25.40 37.82 -32.60
C GLN A 297 -26.18 39.14 -32.73
N GLU A 298 -25.63 40.16 -33.40
CA GLU A 298 -26.33 41.40 -33.75
C GLU A 298 -27.59 41.09 -34.59
N THR A 299 -27.48 40.28 -35.66
CA THR A 299 -28.64 39.92 -36.50
C THR A 299 -29.66 39.01 -35.82
N GLU A 300 -29.25 38.13 -34.90
CA GLU A 300 -30.16 37.30 -34.09
C GLU A 300 -30.94 38.15 -33.08
N ASN A 301 -30.26 39.11 -32.43
CA ASN A 301 -30.91 40.05 -31.53
C ASN A 301 -31.87 41.00 -32.27
N LEU A 302 -31.50 41.47 -33.48
CA LEU A 302 -32.40 42.25 -34.34
C LEU A 302 -33.65 41.44 -34.72
N LYS A 303 -33.52 40.18 -35.16
CA LYS A 303 -34.66 39.30 -35.46
C LYS A 303 -35.56 39.06 -34.25
N LYS A 304 -35.00 38.96 -33.04
CA LYS A 304 -35.79 38.88 -31.79
C LYS A 304 -36.57 40.18 -31.54
N LEU A 305 -35.95 41.35 -31.72
CA LEU A 305 -36.62 42.64 -31.61
C LEU A 305 -37.72 42.83 -32.67
N GLU A 306 -37.48 42.42 -33.92
CA GLU A 306 -38.48 42.40 -34.99
C GLU A 306 -39.66 41.48 -34.65
N ALA A 307 -39.41 40.28 -34.12
CA ALA A 307 -40.46 39.37 -33.68
C ALA A 307 -41.30 39.94 -32.53
N LEU A 308 -40.67 40.62 -31.55
CA LEU A 308 -41.38 41.31 -30.48
C LEU A 308 -42.24 42.48 -31.00
N LEU A 309 -41.72 43.27 -31.96
CA LEU A 309 -42.49 44.32 -32.64
C LEU A 309 -43.68 43.77 -33.44
N GLN A 310 -43.61 42.52 -33.91
CA GLN A 310 -44.71 41.81 -34.57
C GLN A 310 -45.71 41.16 -33.57
N GLY A 311 -45.55 41.38 -32.26
CA GLY A 311 -46.41 40.80 -31.23
C GLY A 311 -46.01 39.39 -30.75
N GLY A 312 -44.77 38.96 -31.06
CA GLY A 312 -44.19 37.74 -30.51
C GLY A 312 -44.05 37.79 -28.99
N LYS A 313 -44.01 36.61 -28.34
CA LYS A 313 -43.87 36.50 -26.89
C LYS A 313 -42.42 36.72 -26.45
N ASP A 314 -42.25 37.37 -25.30
CA ASP A 314 -40.97 37.62 -24.64
C ASP A 314 -40.43 36.41 -23.85
N ASP A 315 -39.15 36.09 -24.11
CA ASP A 315 -38.36 35.04 -23.46
C ASP A 315 -38.03 35.37 -21.99
N LEU A 316 -38.02 36.66 -21.57
CA LEU A 316 -37.56 37.08 -20.22
C LEU A 316 -38.27 36.34 -19.08
N SER A 317 -39.58 36.13 -19.23
CA SER A 317 -40.40 35.38 -18.26
C SER A 317 -39.94 33.93 -18.05
N PHE A 318 -39.40 33.30 -19.10
CA PHE A 318 -38.85 31.94 -19.05
C PHE A 318 -37.42 31.94 -18.49
N THR A 319 -36.57 32.89 -18.89
CA THR A 319 -35.19 32.98 -18.36
C THR A 319 -35.18 33.30 -16.87
N GLU A 320 -36.05 34.20 -16.40
CA GLU A 320 -36.21 34.46 -14.97
C GLU A 320 -36.66 33.23 -14.18
N TRP A 321 -37.60 32.45 -14.72
CA TRP A 321 -38.05 31.21 -14.09
C TRP A 321 -36.92 30.17 -14.03
N GLN A 322 -36.16 30.04 -15.12
CA GLN A 322 -35.00 29.14 -15.20
C GLN A 322 -33.91 29.55 -14.20
N GLU A 323 -33.59 30.84 -14.07
CA GLU A 323 -32.64 31.34 -13.07
C GLU A 323 -33.12 31.11 -11.63
N LYS A 324 -34.41 31.30 -11.34
CA LYS A 324 -35.01 31.01 -10.03
C LYS A 324 -34.91 29.52 -9.68
N MET A 325 -35.22 28.63 -10.63
CA MET A 325 -35.09 27.18 -10.44
C MET A 325 -33.63 26.75 -10.20
N PHE A 326 -32.68 27.30 -10.97
CA PHE A 326 -31.25 27.03 -10.73
C PHE A 326 -30.76 27.54 -9.38
N GLU A 327 -31.22 28.72 -8.92
CA GLU A 327 -30.88 29.22 -7.59
C GLU A 327 -31.50 28.35 -6.48
N GLU A 328 -32.76 27.93 -6.63
CA GLU A 328 -33.40 27.04 -5.66
C GLU A 328 -32.67 25.69 -5.54
N ASP A 329 -32.31 25.05 -6.66
CA ASP A 329 -31.61 23.77 -6.64
C ASP A 329 -30.16 23.90 -6.17
N TRP A 330 -29.49 25.02 -6.47
CA TRP A 330 -28.20 25.37 -5.87
C TRP A 330 -28.29 25.50 -4.35
N GLN A 331 -29.28 26.25 -3.84
CA GLN A 331 -29.51 26.43 -2.40
C GLN A 331 -29.90 25.12 -1.71
N LYS A 332 -30.62 24.21 -2.39
CA LYS A 332 -30.93 22.85 -1.88
C LYS A 332 -29.67 22.00 -1.73
N GLU A 333 -28.80 21.95 -2.74
CA GLU A 333 -27.59 21.12 -2.68
C GLU A 333 -26.54 21.70 -1.71
N GLU A 334 -26.37 23.02 -1.62
CA GLU A 334 -25.44 23.63 -0.65
C GLU A 334 -25.90 23.37 0.80
N ASN A 335 -27.19 23.53 1.09
CA ASN A 335 -27.75 23.15 2.41
C ASN A 335 -27.56 21.66 2.72
N ARG A 336 -27.74 20.79 1.72
CA ARG A 336 -27.53 19.34 1.84
C ARG A 336 -26.06 19.01 2.11
N LEU A 337 -25.12 19.75 1.51
CA LEU A 337 -23.69 19.63 1.77
C LEU A 337 -23.35 20.09 3.19
N GLU A 338 -23.89 21.23 3.65
CA GLU A 338 -23.76 21.67 5.06
C GLU A 338 -24.29 20.61 6.04
N GLU A 339 -25.51 20.09 5.81
CA GLU A 339 -26.11 19.05 6.65
C GLU A 339 -25.25 17.78 6.69
N ASN A 340 -24.79 17.27 5.55
CA ASN A 340 -23.91 16.10 5.48
C ASN A 340 -22.59 16.33 6.24
N ILE A 341 -22.01 17.52 6.13
CA ILE A 341 -20.77 17.90 6.82
C ILE A 341 -21.00 17.99 8.34
N LEU A 342 -22.16 18.49 8.78
CA LEU A 342 -22.53 18.58 10.19
C LEU A 342 -22.86 17.21 10.81
N ASP A 343 -23.63 16.37 10.11
CA ASP A 343 -23.91 14.98 10.53
C ASP A 343 -22.61 14.15 10.63
N ALA A 344 -21.67 14.33 9.69
CA ALA A 344 -20.35 13.68 9.75
C ALA A 344 -19.50 14.17 10.94
N LYS A 345 -19.52 15.48 11.24
CA LYS A 345 -18.85 16.04 12.44
C LYS A 345 -19.49 15.49 13.72
N LEU A 346 -20.82 15.45 13.81
CA LEU A 346 -21.57 14.96 14.96
C LEU A 346 -21.29 13.48 15.21
N SER A 347 -21.32 12.65 14.17
CA SER A 347 -20.97 11.23 14.23
C SER A 347 -19.57 10.99 14.82
N ARG A 348 -18.58 11.83 14.44
CA ARG A 348 -17.22 11.75 14.99
C ARG A 348 -17.17 12.09 16.48
N GLU A 349 -17.80 13.16 16.94
CA GLU A 349 -17.80 13.51 18.37
C GLU A 349 -18.55 12.45 19.20
N MET A 350 -19.68 11.93 18.69
CA MET A 350 -20.41 10.81 19.31
C MET A 350 -19.57 9.54 19.43
N ALA A 351 -18.76 9.21 18.43
CA ALA A 351 -17.85 8.07 18.48
C ALA A 351 -16.79 8.23 19.59
N VAL A 352 -16.23 9.44 19.77
CA VAL A 352 -15.28 9.73 20.85
C VAL A 352 -15.94 9.64 22.23
N ILE A 353 -17.15 10.21 22.40
CA ILE A 353 -17.94 10.12 23.63
C ILE A 353 -18.21 8.66 24.02
N ASN A 354 -18.62 7.83 23.05
CA ASN A 354 -18.89 6.42 23.29
C ASN A 354 -17.62 5.64 23.64
N HIS A 355 -16.48 5.98 23.02
CA HIS A 355 -15.19 5.37 23.35
C HIS A 355 -14.72 5.74 24.77
N ALA A 356 -14.86 7.00 25.19
CA ALA A 356 -14.54 7.45 26.54
C ALA A 356 -15.39 6.74 27.61
N LYS A 357 -16.71 6.65 27.39
CA LYS A 357 -17.64 5.90 28.28
C LYS A 357 -17.28 4.41 28.36
N GLU A 358 -16.84 3.82 27.27
CA GLU A 358 -16.44 2.41 27.21
C GLU A 358 -15.09 2.15 27.87
N ILE A 359 -14.17 3.13 27.87
CA ILE A 359 -12.95 3.12 28.68
C ILE A 359 -13.29 3.21 30.18
N GLN A 360 -14.15 4.15 30.57
CA GLN A 360 -14.59 4.32 31.96
C GLN A 360 -15.21 3.04 32.55
N ARG A 361 -16.10 2.35 31.79
CA ARG A 361 -16.65 1.04 32.18
C ARG A 361 -15.58 -0.03 32.41
N LYS A 362 -14.54 -0.05 31.57
CA LYS A 362 -13.44 -1.03 31.66
C LYS A 362 -12.52 -0.76 32.83
N HIS A 363 -12.37 0.51 33.23
CA HIS A 363 -11.70 0.85 34.49
C HIS A 363 -12.53 0.38 35.69
N ALA A 364 -13.82 0.74 35.77
CA ALA A 364 -14.69 0.30 36.86
C ALA A 364 -14.69 -1.23 37.04
N LEU A 365 -14.88 -2.00 35.95
CA LEU A 365 -14.83 -3.46 35.99
C LEU A 365 -13.43 -4.01 36.37
N ALA A 366 -12.35 -3.33 35.98
CA ALA A 366 -10.99 -3.72 36.39
C ALA A 366 -10.71 -3.42 37.87
N ASP A 367 -11.36 -2.41 38.44
CA ASP A 367 -11.27 -2.05 39.86
C ASP A 367 -12.14 -2.98 40.72
N GLU A 368 -13.35 -3.33 40.27
CA GLU A 368 -14.17 -4.41 40.85
C GLU A 368 -13.37 -5.74 40.94
N LEU A 369 -12.76 -6.17 39.83
CA LEU A 369 -11.93 -7.37 39.77
C LEU A 369 -10.65 -7.29 40.63
N ARG A 370 -10.11 -6.08 40.88
CA ARG A 370 -8.99 -5.89 41.81
C ARG A 370 -9.42 -6.08 43.25
N GLU A 371 -10.60 -5.56 43.64
CA GLU A 371 -11.13 -5.79 44.98
C GLU A 371 -11.46 -7.27 45.24
N GLU A 372 -12.04 -7.97 44.26
CA GLU A 372 -12.27 -9.42 44.36
C GLU A 372 -10.96 -10.20 44.52
N TYR A 373 -9.93 -9.85 43.74
CA TYR A 373 -8.62 -10.48 43.85
C TYR A 373 -7.92 -10.18 45.18
N GLN A 374 -8.07 -8.98 45.74
CA GLN A 374 -7.56 -8.63 47.07
C GLN A 374 -8.23 -9.47 48.16
N LYS A 375 -9.56 -9.59 48.16
CA LYS A 375 -10.32 -10.42 49.11
C LYS A 375 -9.83 -11.89 49.08
N LEU A 376 -9.64 -12.45 47.88
CA LEU A 376 -9.09 -13.80 47.70
C LEU A 376 -7.63 -13.96 48.18
N LEU A 377 -6.81 -12.91 48.05
CA LEU A 377 -5.43 -12.91 48.54
C LEU A 377 -5.39 -12.85 50.07
N ASP A 378 -6.27 -12.04 50.69
CA ASP A 378 -6.40 -11.94 52.15
C ASP A 378 -6.89 -13.28 52.73
N GLU A 379 -7.93 -13.88 52.16
CA GLU A 379 -8.42 -15.24 52.51
C GLU A 379 -7.34 -16.32 52.36
N ALA A 380 -6.47 -16.21 51.36
CA ALA A 380 -5.33 -17.10 51.20
C ALA A 380 -4.26 -16.83 52.26
N SER A 381 -4.01 -15.57 52.64
CA SER A 381 -3.02 -15.22 53.66
C SER A 381 -3.40 -15.76 55.05
N VAL A 382 -4.69 -15.72 55.40
CA VAL A 382 -5.22 -16.27 56.66
C VAL A 382 -5.04 -17.79 56.70
N ARG A 383 -5.50 -18.51 55.67
CA ARG A 383 -5.31 -19.97 55.58
C ARG A 383 -3.84 -20.40 55.64
N ASN A 384 -2.95 -19.67 54.95
CA ASN A 384 -1.51 -19.92 55.02
C ASN A 384 -0.93 -19.68 56.43
N ALA A 385 -1.53 -18.80 57.26
CA ALA A 385 -1.11 -18.60 58.65
C ALA A 385 -1.65 -19.71 59.56
N GLU A 386 -2.89 -20.15 59.36
CA GLU A 386 -3.51 -21.28 60.07
C GLU A 386 -2.74 -22.60 59.82
N GLU A 387 -2.41 -22.89 58.54
CA GLU A 387 -1.60 -24.05 58.16
C GLU A 387 -0.21 -24.01 58.80
N ARG A 388 0.44 -22.83 58.86
CA ARG A 388 1.75 -22.67 59.52
C ARG A 388 1.67 -22.93 61.02
N ALA A 389 0.69 -22.36 61.71
CA ALA A 389 0.50 -22.60 63.14
C ALA A 389 0.27 -24.10 63.44
N PHE A 390 -0.56 -24.77 62.64
CA PHE A 390 -0.78 -26.22 62.76
C PHE A 390 0.50 -27.04 62.52
N ILE A 391 1.33 -26.65 61.54
CA ILE A 391 2.63 -27.29 61.26
C ILE A 391 3.61 -27.04 62.41
N GLU A 392 3.66 -25.83 62.97
CA GLU A 392 4.53 -25.48 64.10
C GLU A 392 4.16 -26.26 65.37
N ASP A 393 2.88 -26.34 65.72
CA ASP A 393 2.39 -27.19 66.81
C ASP A 393 2.75 -28.67 66.60
N ARG A 394 2.63 -29.15 65.35
CA ARG A 394 2.98 -30.54 65.02
C ARG A 394 4.49 -30.80 65.11
N ILE A 395 5.31 -29.81 64.73
CA ILE A 395 6.77 -29.85 64.91
C ILE A 395 7.15 -29.86 66.39
N GLN A 396 6.49 -29.06 67.23
CA GLN A 396 6.71 -29.06 68.69
C GLN A 396 6.41 -30.44 69.30
N GLN A 397 5.29 -31.07 68.93
CA GLN A 397 4.95 -32.45 69.35
C GLN A 397 6.02 -33.47 68.94
N ILE A 398 6.58 -33.34 67.72
CA ILE A 398 7.67 -34.22 67.23
C ILE A 398 8.98 -33.96 67.98
N ILE A 399 9.31 -32.70 68.30
CA ILE A 399 10.48 -32.33 69.11
C ILE A 399 10.36 -32.93 70.52
N GLU A 400 9.19 -32.86 71.14
CA GLU A 400 8.95 -33.53 72.43
C GLU A 400 9.09 -35.05 72.37
N ALA A 401 8.52 -35.69 71.35
CA ALA A 401 8.66 -37.12 71.15
C ALA A 401 10.14 -37.51 70.97
N ASN A 402 10.89 -36.73 70.19
CA ASN A 402 12.33 -36.94 69.99
C ASN A 402 13.14 -36.71 71.28
N LYS A 403 12.80 -35.72 72.12
CA LYS A 403 13.40 -35.55 73.46
C LYS A 403 13.16 -36.78 74.35
N LYS A 404 11.93 -37.31 74.36
CA LYS A 404 11.57 -38.52 75.12
C LYS A 404 12.34 -39.75 74.59
N ILE A 405 12.50 -39.89 73.27
CA ILE A 405 13.32 -40.95 72.65
C ILE A 405 14.81 -40.79 72.98
N ALA A 406 15.35 -39.56 72.97
CA ALA A 406 16.74 -39.29 73.35
C ALA A 406 17.03 -39.70 74.80
N GLN A 407 16.15 -39.35 75.74
CA GLN A 407 16.23 -39.78 77.14
C GLN A 407 16.10 -41.30 77.35
N ILE A 408 15.52 -42.04 76.40
CA ILE A 408 15.49 -43.51 76.42
C ILE A 408 16.80 -44.07 75.85
N ARG A 409 17.29 -43.51 74.74
CA ARG A 409 18.58 -43.88 74.14
C ARG A 409 19.75 -43.64 75.10
N GLU A 410 19.79 -42.49 75.79
CA GLU A 410 20.83 -42.15 76.76
C GLU A 410 20.92 -43.18 77.89
N ARG A 411 19.79 -43.58 78.48
CA ARG A 411 19.74 -44.66 79.48
C ARG A 411 20.24 -45.99 78.92
N LEU A 412 19.82 -46.34 77.70
CA LEU A 412 20.21 -47.58 77.02
C LEU A 412 21.70 -47.58 76.59
N GLU A 413 22.29 -46.43 76.25
CA GLU A 413 23.74 -46.32 76.01
C GLU A 413 24.53 -46.35 77.33
N LEU A 414 24.02 -45.83 78.45
CA LEU A 414 24.63 -45.99 79.78
C LEU A 414 24.59 -47.46 80.26
N GLU A 415 23.55 -48.22 79.90
CA GLU A 415 23.48 -49.66 80.14
C GLU A 415 24.47 -50.42 79.24
N LYS A 416 24.52 -50.12 77.94
CA LYS A 416 25.54 -50.65 77.02
C LYS A 416 26.97 -50.31 77.43
N HIS A 417 27.23 -49.11 77.97
CA HIS A 417 28.58 -48.69 78.33
C HIS A 417 29.15 -49.59 79.43
N LYS A 418 28.35 -49.93 80.44
CA LYS A 418 28.73 -50.89 81.50
C LYS A 418 29.09 -52.26 80.92
N ILE A 419 28.20 -52.80 80.07
CA ILE A 419 28.43 -54.07 79.36
C ILE A 419 29.68 -54.00 78.47
N ALA A 420 29.92 -52.85 77.82
CA ALA A 420 31.09 -52.61 76.98
C ALA A 420 32.38 -52.45 77.79
N GLU A 421 32.34 -51.92 79.02
CA GLU A 421 33.45 -51.86 79.96
C GLU A 421 33.81 -53.26 80.48
N GLU A 422 32.82 -54.06 80.88
CA GLU A 422 32.98 -55.48 81.25
C GLU A 422 33.67 -56.29 80.12
N ILE A 423 33.20 -56.10 78.87
CA ILE A 423 33.82 -56.71 77.68
C ILE A 423 35.19 -56.11 77.38
N ARG A 424 35.41 -54.81 77.61
CA ARG A 424 36.68 -54.13 77.34
C ARG A 424 37.77 -54.58 78.31
N ASP A 425 37.45 -54.80 79.58
CA ASP A 425 38.40 -55.33 80.56
C ASP A 425 38.72 -56.81 80.33
N HIS A 426 37.79 -57.56 79.74
CA HIS A 426 38.10 -58.89 79.19
C HIS A 426 38.99 -58.80 77.93
N ARG A 427 38.75 -57.83 77.04
CA ARG A 427 39.50 -57.65 75.78
C ARG A 427 40.91 -57.11 76.00
N ASN A 428 41.11 -56.16 76.92
CA ASN A 428 42.40 -55.50 77.15
C ASN A 428 43.47 -56.51 77.57
N LYS A 429 43.09 -57.53 78.35
CA LYS A 429 43.94 -58.67 78.74
C LYS A 429 44.49 -59.40 77.50
N LEU A 430 43.61 -59.76 76.57
CA LEU A 430 43.96 -60.43 75.31
C LEU A 430 44.74 -59.55 74.31
N PHE A 431 44.59 -58.22 74.38
CA PHE A 431 45.32 -57.31 73.46
C PHE A 431 46.74 -56.98 73.93
N ALA A 432 47.02 -57.04 75.24
CA ALA A 432 48.38 -56.93 75.77
C ALA A 432 49.28 -58.05 75.19
N GLU A 433 48.78 -59.29 75.21
CA GLU A 433 49.42 -60.50 74.67
C GLU A 433 49.76 -60.40 73.17
N LYS A 434 49.02 -59.58 72.41
CA LYS A 434 49.22 -59.44 70.95
C LYS A 434 50.06 -58.23 70.55
N ALA A 435 49.98 -57.11 71.26
CA ALA A 435 50.70 -55.89 70.91
C ALA A 435 52.24 -56.08 70.93
N GLU A 436 52.73 -56.95 71.81
CA GLU A 436 54.13 -57.36 71.92
C GLU A 436 54.64 -58.10 70.67
N HIS A 437 53.74 -58.79 69.94
CA HIS A 437 54.09 -59.56 68.74
C HIS A 437 54.19 -58.69 67.48
N ASP A 438 53.23 -57.79 67.24
CA ASP A 438 53.12 -57.03 65.99
C ASP A 438 54.18 -55.91 65.86
N ALA A 439 54.71 -55.40 66.97
CA ALA A 439 55.74 -54.35 67.00
C ALA A 439 57.04 -54.76 66.26
N ASN A 440 57.34 -56.06 66.22
CA ASN A 440 58.55 -56.60 65.61
C ASN A 440 58.52 -56.58 64.07
N GLU A 441 57.34 -56.65 63.44
CA GLU A 441 57.20 -56.66 61.97
C GLU A 441 57.44 -55.28 61.32
N MET A 442 56.84 -54.23 61.87
CA MET A 442 56.62 -52.97 61.12
C MET A 442 57.89 -52.18 60.82
N ASN A 443 58.99 -52.47 61.52
CA ASN A 443 60.30 -51.86 61.25
C ASN A 443 60.95 -52.36 59.95
N ALA A 444 60.52 -53.50 59.40
CA ALA A 444 61.01 -54.02 58.12
C ALA A 444 60.47 -53.22 56.91
N LYS A 445 59.18 -52.88 56.93
CA LYS A 445 58.42 -52.48 55.73
C LYS A 445 58.66 -51.03 55.28
N LYS A 446 59.11 -50.13 56.17
CA LYS A 446 59.26 -48.69 55.88
C LYS A 446 60.42 -48.31 54.94
N LYS A 447 61.37 -49.21 54.67
CA LYS A 447 62.60 -48.90 53.91
C LYS A 447 62.43 -48.84 52.37
N LEU A 448 61.26 -49.20 51.84
CA LEU A 448 61.09 -49.50 50.40
C LEU A 448 60.54 -48.35 49.52
N ILE A 449 59.70 -47.46 50.05
CA ILE A 449 58.71 -46.72 49.24
C ILE A 449 59.20 -45.39 48.63
N ALA A 450 60.40 -44.92 48.99
CA ALA A 450 60.85 -43.55 48.71
C ALA A 450 61.22 -43.22 47.23
N SER A 451 61.27 -44.19 46.32
CA SER A 451 62.19 -44.13 45.17
C SER A 451 61.70 -43.53 43.85
N ILE A 452 60.45 -43.73 43.40
CA ILE A 452 60.13 -43.62 41.95
C ILE A 452 59.23 -42.45 41.47
N ARG A 453 58.83 -41.50 42.33
CA ARG A 453 57.79 -40.48 42.03
C ARG A 453 58.18 -39.31 41.08
N ALA A 454 59.20 -39.43 40.22
CA ALA A 454 59.91 -38.26 39.65
C ALA A 454 59.59 -37.77 38.21
N PHE A 455 58.84 -38.49 37.35
CA PHE A 455 59.09 -38.42 35.87
C PHE A 455 58.03 -37.81 34.87
N GLN A 456 57.69 -36.49 34.94
CA GLN A 456 57.53 -35.50 33.79
C GLN A 456 56.30 -35.49 32.75
N ARG A 457 55.98 -34.40 31.93
CA ARG A 457 54.77 -34.15 30.94
C ARG A 457 54.82 -32.95 29.81
N ARG A 458 54.07 -32.89 28.58
CA ARG A 458 53.86 -31.78 27.44
C ARG A 458 52.83 -32.05 26.18
N ALA A 459 52.43 -31.37 24.99
CA ALA A 459 52.49 -30.08 24.08
C ALA A 459 51.46 -29.94 22.75
N LEU A 460 51.40 -28.87 21.81
CA LEU A 460 50.44 -28.53 20.59
C LEU A 460 51.00 -27.66 19.29
N GLU A 461 50.47 -27.00 18.15
CA GLU A 461 49.25 -26.45 17.30
C GLU A 461 49.63 -25.92 15.76
N GLU A 462 49.08 -25.21 14.64
CA GLU A 462 47.92 -24.46 13.85
C GLU A 462 48.29 -24.02 12.28
N ARG A 463 47.75 -23.26 11.20
CA ARG A 463 46.53 -22.71 10.32
C ARG A 463 46.97 -21.89 8.96
N GLN A 464 46.32 -21.22 7.88
CA GLN A 464 45.08 -21.13 6.91
C GLN A 464 45.06 -19.99 5.70
N PHE A 465 44.23 -20.03 4.55
CA PHE A 465 43.69 -18.97 3.48
C PHE A 465 44.29 -18.68 1.99
N LYS A 466 43.82 -17.95 0.86
CA LYS A 466 42.61 -17.18 0.17
C LYS A 466 42.75 -16.72 -1.41
N GLN A 467 41.78 -16.01 -2.14
CA GLN A 467 41.67 -15.56 -3.66
C GLN A 467 40.85 -14.19 -3.98
N PRO A 468 40.32 -13.63 -5.19
CA PRO A 468 40.29 -13.75 -6.75
C PRO A 468 40.09 -12.40 -7.72
N GLU A 469 39.51 -12.41 -9.00
CA GLU A 469 38.77 -11.34 -9.91
C GLU A 469 39.27 -10.72 -11.35
N ASP A 470 38.40 -10.09 -12.26
CA ASP A 470 38.60 -9.65 -13.76
C ASP A 470 37.56 -8.64 -14.54
N LEU A 471 37.82 -7.97 -15.76
CA LEU A 471 36.85 -7.27 -16.79
C LEU A 471 37.37 -6.50 -18.15
N THR A 472 36.51 -6.03 -19.16
CA THR A 472 36.85 -5.40 -20.56
C THR A 472 35.87 -4.34 -21.31
N THR A 473 36.14 -3.73 -22.55
CA THR A 473 35.33 -2.66 -23.37
C THR A 473 35.72 -2.32 -24.92
N SER A 474 34.96 -1.54 -25.80
CA SER A 474 35.26 -1.11 -27.27
C SER A 474 34.49 0.15 -27.97
N ALA A 475 34.71 0.59 -29.29
CA ALA A 475 34.14 1.84 -30.03
C ALA A 475 34.19 1.98 -31.66
N GLY A 476 33.75 3.11 -32.37
CA GLY A 476 33.69 3.36 -33.90
C GLY A 476 33.41 4.82 -34.57
N HIS A 477 33.30 5.05 -35.94
CA HIS A 477 33.18 6.41 -36.69
C HIS A 477 32.63 6.56 -38.22
N GLY A 478 32.67 7.76 -38.94
CA GLY A 478 32.02 8.14 -40.30
C GLY A 478 32.58 9.31 -41.28
N LEU A 479 31.87 9.83 -42.36
CA LEU A 479 32.37 10.64 -43.58
C LEU A 479 31.38 11.64 -44.42
N LEU A 480 31.80 12.53 -45.41
CA LEU A 480 31.01 13.57 -46.25
C LEU A 480 31.57 14.12 -47.68
N ASP A 481 30.90 15.03 -48.49
CA ASP A 481 31.18 15.53 -49.93
C ASP A 481 30.55 16.94 -50.47
N GLU A 482 30.82 17.53 -51.71
CA GLU A 482 30.37 18.91 -52.31
C GLU A 482 30.40 19.25 -53.91
N MET A 483 30.05 20.49 -54.45
CA MET A 483 29.80 20.86 -55.95
C MET A 483 30.19 22.30 -56.63
N SER A 484 29.53 22.89 -57.71
CA SER A 484 30.07 23.93 -58.72
C SER A 484 29.15 25.01 -59.54
N ILE A 485 29.60 25.71 -60.67
CA ILE A 485 29.20 27.10 -61.27
C ILE A 485 29.24 27.38 -62.89
N ALA A 486 28.64 28.46 -63.53
CA ALA A 486 28.69 28.90 -65.03
C ALA A 486 28.42 30.42 -65.57
N GLU A 487 28.35 30.72 -66.93
CA GLU A 487 28.11 31.93 -67.87
C GLU A 487 26.97 32.97 -67.56
N LEU A 488 26.50 32.96 -66.32
CA LEU A 488 25.15 33.38 -65.94
C LEU A 488 24.88 34.91 -65.91
N GLN A 489 25.88 35.77 -66.09
CA GLN A 489 25.84 37.11 -65.47
C GLN A 489 25.26 38.24 -66.32
N GLU A 490 25.58 38.37 -67.61
CA GLU A 490 25.01 39.43 -68.46
C GLU A 490 23.54 39.18 -68.82
N ARG A 491 23.15 37.92 -69.09
CA ARG A 491 21.74 37.57 -69.34
C ARG A 491 20.83 37.95 -68.17
N LEU A 492 21.36 38.03 -66.94
CA LEU A 492 20.61 38.51 -65.78
C LEU A 492 20.39 40.04 -65.77
N SER A 493 21.19 40.86 -66.47
CA SER A 493 21.11 42.33 -66.32
C SER A 493 19.85 42.93 -66.97
N ILE A 494 19.61 42.66 -68.25
CA ILE A 494 18.43 43.15 -68.99
C ILE A 494 17.15 42.57 -68.38
N LEU A 495 17.15 41.27 -68.07
CA LEU A 495 16.00 40.62 -67.41
C LEU A 495 15.66 41.29 -66.07
N ARG A 496 16.65 41.66 -65.24
CA ARG A 496 16.41 42.35 -63.96
C ARG A 496 15.64 43.66 -64.13
N GLU A 497 15.85 44.41 -65.22
CA GLU A 497 15.22 45.73 -65.39
C GLU A 497 13.77 45.62 -65.90
N GLU A 498 13.48 44.68 -66.79
CA GLU A 498 12.09 44.34 -67.16
C GLU A 498 11.33 43.71 -65.99
N PHE A 499 11.97 42.80 -65.24
CA PHE A 499 11.41 42.25 -64.01
C PHE A 499 11.08 43.36 -63.01
N LYS A 500 11.95 44.36 -62.84
CA LYS A 500 11.77 45.48 -61.89
C LYS A 500 10.54 46.33 -62.19
N ARG A 501 10.32 46.77 -63.45
CA ARG A 501 9.12 47.56 -63.79
C ARG A 501 7.84 46.75 -63.58
N ALA A 502 7.86 45.48 -63.99
CA ALA A 502 6.74 44.57 -63.73
C ALA A 502 6.59 44.24 -62.23
N GLU A 503 7.62 44.41 -61.40
CA GLU A 503 7.55 44.29 -59.94
C GLU A 503 6.91 45.54 -59.33
N GLU A 504 7.23 46.74 -59.81
CA GLU A 504 6.70 48.02 -59.31
C GLU A 504 5.17 48.09 -59.46
N GLU A 505 4.60 47.77 -60.63
CA GLU A 505 3.14 47.67 -60.80
C GLU A 505 2.50 46.62 -59.87
N ARG A 506 3.17 45.48 -59.65
CA ARG A 506 2.66 44.44 -58.74
C ARG A 506 2.71 44.93 -57.29
N ARG A 507 3.76 45.66 -56.90
CA ARG A 507 3.91 46.27 -55.56
C ARG A 507 2.80 47.27 -55.29
N GLU A 508 2.43 48.12 -56.25
CA GLU A 508 1.31 49.07 -56.11
C GLU A 508 -0.04 48.37 -55.94
N LYS A 509 -0.35 47.41 -56.81
CA LYS A 509 -1.60 46.61 -56.72
C LYS A 509 -1.67 45.82 -55.39
N ILE A 510 -0.54 45.28 -54.93
CA ILE A 510 -0.41 44.65 -53.60
C ILE A 510 -0.57 45.68 -52.46
N HIS A 511 -0.13 46.93 -52.63
CA HIS A 511 -0.27 47.98 -51.62
C HIS A 511 -1.74 48.41 -51.46
N GLN A 512 -2.48 48.58 -52.55
CA GLN A 512 -3.90 48.90 -52.51
C GLN A 512 -4.70 47.79 -51.79
N LEU A 513 -4.51 46.53 -52.21
CA LEU A 513 -5.15 45.37 -51.58
C LEU A 513 -4.75 45.17 -50.10
N LYS A 514 -3.55 45.60 -49.69
CA LYS A 514 -3.15 45.61 -48.27
C LYS A 514 -3.89 46.69 -47.49
N ASN A 515 -3.99 47.90 -48.01
CA ASN A 515 -4.70 49.01 -47.35
C ASN A 515 -6.18 48.66 -47.14
N GLU A 516 -6.89 48.17 -48.17
CA GLU A 516 -8.31 47.78 -48.08
C GLU A 516 -8.53 46.68 -47.03
N ARG A 517 -7.61 45.70 -46.98
CA ARG A 517 -7.60 44.62 -46.00
C ARG A 517 -7.38 45.14 -44.58
N GLU A 518 -6.39 46.01 -44.39
CA GLU A 518 -6.09 46.64 -43.09
C GLU A 518 -7.26 47.50 -42.58
N ASP A 519 -7.92 48.23 -43.48
CA ASP A 519 -9.12 49.02 -43.18
C ASP A 519 -10.29 48.16 -42.67
N LEU A 520 -10.51 46.99 -43.29
CA LEU A 520 -11.54 46.02 -42.88
C LEU A 520 -11.20 45.37 -41.52
N LEU A 521 -9.92 45.13 -41.26
CA LEU A 521 -9.43 44.64 -39.97
C LEU A 521 -9.55 45.69 -38.86
N ASN A 522 -9.26 46.95 -39.15
CA ASN A 522 -9.45 48.05 -38.21
C ASN A 522 -10.94 48.22 -37.83
N LYS A 523 -11.84 48.17 -38.83
CA LYS A 523 -13.30 48.23 -38.61
C LYS A 523 -13.83 47.05 -37.78
N THR A 524 -13.35 45.82 -38.05
CA THR A 524 -13.75 44.63 -37.26
C THR A 524 -13.16 44.65 -35.85
N SER A 525 -11.91 45.07 -35.68
CA SER A 525 -11.26 45.29 -34.37
C SER A 525 -12.04 46.27 -33.50
N GLN A 526 -12.47 47.41 -34.06
CA GLN A 526 -13.28 48.41 -33.36
C GLN A 526 -14.61 47.82 -32.87
N LYS A 527 -15.34 47.08 -33.72
CA LYS A 527 -16.57 46.35 -33.33
C LYS A 527 -16.31 45.39 -32.16
N ILE A 528 -15.27 44.57 -32.26
CA ILE A 528 -14.90 43.58 -31.21
C ILE A 528 -14.60 44.27 -29.88
N ASN A 529 -13.85 45.37 -29.91
CA ASN A 529 -13.49 46.12 -28.71
C ASN A 529 -14.72 46.77 -28.05
N ALA A 530 -15.63 47.37 -28.84
CA ALA A 530 -16.88 47.93 -28.35
C ALA A 530 -17.78 46.86 -27.70
N PHE A 531 -17.94 45.70 -28.34
CA PHE A 531 -18.70 44.58 -27.78
C PHE A 531 -18.07 44.06 -26.47
N GLN A 532 -16.74 43.94 -26.41
CA GLN A 532 -16.05 43.52 -25.18
C GLN A 532 -16.23 44.51 -24.02
N LEU A 533 -16.32 45.82 -24.29
CA LEU A 533 -16.61 46.82 -23.26
C LEU A 533 -18.04 46.67 -22.71
N GLN A 534 -19.04 46.59 -23.59
CA GLN A 534 -20.44 46.36 -23.18
C GLN A 534 -20.61 45.06 -22.38
N VAL A 535 -19.90 43.99 -22.75
CA VAL A 535 -19.92 42.71 -22.02
C VAL A 535 -19.23 42.84 -20.65
N LYS A 536 -18.17 43.65 -20.52
CA LYS A 536 -17.54 43.94 -19.20
C LYS A 536 -18.47 44.74 -18.30
N GLU A 537 -19.16 45.75 -18.81
CA GLU A 537 -20.11 46.60 -18.06
C GLU A 537 -21.34 45.80 -17.57
N LYS A 538 -21.88 44.93 -18.43
CA LYS A 538 -22.94 43.99 -18.04
C LYS A 538 -22.46 42.98 -17.00
N ARG A 539 -21.20 42.55 -17.07
CA ARG A 539 -20.59 41.62 -16.09
C ARG A 539 -20.23 42.28 -14.76
N SER A 540 -19.79 43.54 -14.72
CA SER A 540 -19.50 44.22 -13.45
C SER A 540 -20.79 44.53 -12.68
N SER A 541 -21.84 44.96 -13.38
CA SER A 541 -23.17 45.16 -12.80
C SER A 541 -23.85 43.85 -12.38
N SER A 542 -23.68 42.74 -13.11
CA SER A 542 -24.15 41.42 -12.63
C SER A 542 -23.31 40.86 -11.48
N ALA A 543 -21.99 41.09 -11.47
CA ALA A 543 -21.09 40.57 -10.44
C ALA A 543 -21.44 41.12 -9.04
N HIS A 544 -21.74 42.43 -8.95
CA HIS A 544 -22.23 43.05 -7.71
C HIS A 544 -23.49 42.38 -7.14
N ARG A 545 -24.41 41.93 -8.01
CA ARG A 545 -25.60 41.17 -7.59
C ARG A 545 -25.30 39.74 -7.14
N THR A 546 -24.21 39.14 -7.61
CA THR A 546 -23.84 37.75 -7.23
C THR A 546 -23.06 37.65 -5.92
N THR A 547 -22.34 38.70 -5.51
CA THR A 547 -21.54 38.70 -4.28
C THR A 547 -22.36 38.72 -2.99
N GLU A 548 -23.66 39.03 -3.07
CA GLU A 548 -24.57 39.11 -1.91
C GLU A 548 -25.50 37.89 -1.77
N LYS A 549 -25.23 36.79 -2.51
CA LYS A 549 -25.97 35.52 -2.39
C LYS A 549 -25.68 34.81 -1.07
N THR A 550 -26.33 35.30 0.00
CA THR A 550 -26.33 34.67 1.32
C THR A 550 -27.10 33.35 1.28
N VAL A 551 -26.40 32.24 1.58
CA VAL A 551 -27.01 30.90 1.61
C VAL A 551 -28.03 30.83 2.75
N ARG A 552 -29.27 30.46 2.43
CA ARG A 552 -30.35 30.36 3.43
C ARG A 552 -30.25 29.04 4.18
N LYS A 553 -29.53 29.05 5.31
CA LYS A 553 -29.37 27.90 6.21
C LYS A 553 -30.68 27.23 6.60
N SER A 554 -30.78 25.95 6.27
CA SER A 554 -31.80 24.98 6.67
C SER A 554 -32.01 24.97 8.18
N GLU A 555 -33.25 24.72 8.60
CA GLU A 555 -33.60 24.52 10.02
C GLU A 555 -32.90 23.28 10.60
N ARG A 556 -32.74 22.23 9.80
CA ARG A 556 -31.98 21.04 10.20
C ARG A 556 -30.49 21.33 10.34
N ALA A 557 -29.89 22.13 9.46
CA ALA A 557 -28.50 22.55 9.61
C ALA A 557 -28.28 23.26 10.97
N LYS A 558 -29.18 24.18 11.36
CA LYS A 558 -29.15 24.86 12.67
C LYS A 558 -29.30 23.88 13.85
N MET A 559 -30.20 22.90 13.76
CA MET A 559 -30.34 21.85 14.79
C MET A 559 -29.08 20.97 14.91
N LEU A 560 -28.40 20.67 13.79
CA LEU A 560 -27.16 19.91 13.80
C LEU A 560 -25.99 20.74 14.37
N GLU A 561 -25.97 22.06 14.15
CA GLU A 561 -25.00 22.96 14.81
C GLU A 561 -25.17 22.97 16.34
N SER A 562 -26.41 22.99 16.85
CA SER A 562 -26.68 22.85 18.30
C SER A 562 -26.20 21.50 18.83
N ARG A 563 -26.61 20.39 18.22
CA ARG A 563 -26.21 19.03 18.64
C ARG A 563 -24.69 18.84 18.59
N LEU A 564 -24.00 19.47 17.64
CA LEU A 564 -22.54 19.43 17.56
C LEU A 564 -21.88 20.20 18.72
N ALA A 565 -22.45 21.32 19.15
CA ALA A 565 -22.00 22.05 20.33
C ALA A 565 -22.26 21.25 21.62
N GLU A 566 -23.46 20.66 21.77
CA GLU A 566 -23.83 19.78 22.87
C GLU A 566 -22.89 18.57 22.99
N ALA A 567 -22.60 17.89 21.87
CA ALA A 567 -21.68 16.76 21.83
C ALA A 567 -20.25 17.18 22.22
N ARG A 568 -19.78 18.35 21.77
CA ARG A 568 -18.46 18.88 22.16
C ARG A 568 -18.38 19.22 23.65
N ALA A 569 -19.46 19.77 24.23
CA ALA A 569 -19.56 20.00 25.67
C ALA A 569 -19.52 18.67 26.46
N GLN A 570 -20.31 17.66 26.06
CA GLN A 570 -20.27 16.33 26.67
C GLN A 570 -18.90 15.66 26.57
N ARG A 571 -18.21 15.79 25.43
CA ARG A 571 -16.84 15.30 25.26
C ARG A 571 -15.87 15.99 26.22
N SER A 572 -16.00 17.30 26.43
CA SER A 572 -15.20 18.08 27.39
C SER A 572 -15.54 17.82 28.87
N GLN A 573 -16.48 16.93 29.16
CA GLN A 573 -16.81 16.43 30.50
C GLN A 573 -16.35 14.97 30.71
N LEU A 574 -15.83 14.32 29.66
CA LEU A 574 -15.43 12.90 29.65
C LEU A 574 -13.95 12.70 29.27
N CYS A 575 -13.25 13.77 28.92
CA CYS A 575 -11.84 13.85 28.57
C CYS A 575 -11.20 14.96 29.41
#